data_AF-A0A6V7IB75-F1
#
_entry.id   AF-A0A6V7IB75-F1
#
_cell.length_a   1.000
_cell.length_b   1.000
_cell.length_c   1.000
_cell.angle_alpha   90.00
_cell.angle_beta   90.00
_cell.angle_gamma   90.00
#
_symmetry.space_group_name_H-M   'P 1'
#
loop_
_entity.id
_entity.type
_entity.pdbx_description
1 polymer ?
#
loop_
_entity_poly.entity_id
_entity_poly.type
_entity_poly.pdbx_seq_one_letter_code
_entity_poly.pdbx_strand_id
1 'polypeptide(L)' 'VAKTGAYKYEDGTKYIGDWNGRGMKHGAGSMVISDGTRYDGGFQNGLCSGLGVISFPDGA' A
#
# COMPACT_ATOMS: atom_id res chain seq x y z
N VAL A 1 -10.30 9.11 -12.98
CA VAL A 1 -8.84 9.38 -12.88
C VAL A 1 -8.36 8.75 -11.59
N ALA A 2 -7.59 7.67 -11.66
CA ALA A 2 -6.90 7.15 -10.49
C ALA A 2 -5.87 8.21 -10.07
N LYS A 3 -5.94 8.67 -8.82
CA LYS A 3 -4.96 9.62 -8.28
C LYS A 3 -3.87 8.80 -7.63
N THR A 4 -2.68 8.82 -8.20
CA THR A 4 -1.51 8.20 -7.58
C THR A 4 -0.97 9.15 -6.50
N GLY A 5 -0.72 8.65 -5.31
CA GLY A 5 -0.33 9.45 -4.16
C GLY A 5 0.47 8.66 -3.12
N ALA A 6 1.31 9.37 -2.40
CA ALA A 6 2.05 8.84 -1.27
C ALA A 6 1.46 9.35 0.05
N TYR A 7 1.21 8.46 0.99
CA TYR A 7 0.76 8.77 2.33
C TYR A 7 1.69 8.15 3.37
N LYS A 8 2.15 8.96 4.30
CA LYS A 8 2.96 8.52 5.44
C LYS A 8 2.09 8.58 6.69
N TYR A 9 1.93 7.44 7.34
CA TYR A 9 1.27 7.32 8.63
C TYR A 9 2.23 7.74 9.75
N GLU A 10 1.67 8.20 10.87
CA GLU A 10 2.44 8.59 12.06
C GLU A 10 3.23 7.41 12.65
N ASP A 11 2.68 6.20 12.52
CA ASP A 11 3.32 4.95 12.92
C ASP A 11 4.60 4.63 12.11
N GLY A 12 4.90 5.38 11.05
CA GLY A 12 6.06 5.17 10.17
C GLY A 12 5.74 4.36 8.92
N THR A 13 4.57 3.72 8.88
CA THR A 13 4.02 3.07 7.69
C THR A 13 3.89 4.07 6.54
N LYS A 14 4.29 3.68 5.33
CA LYS A 14 4.19 4.45 4.09
C LYS A 14 3.35 3.67 3.09
N TYR A 15 2.45 4.34 2.40
CA TYR A 15 1.71 3.80 1.28
C TYR A 15 1.93 4.68 0.06
N ILE A 16 2.22 4.07 -1.07
CA ILE A 16 2.40 4.74 -2.36
C ILE A 16 1.57 3.97 -3.36
N GLY A 17 0.60 4.61 -3.99
CA GLY A 17 -0.22 3.91 -4.97
C GLY A 17 -1.42 4.72 -5.37
N ASP A 18 -2.35 4.03 -6.01
CA ASP A 18 -3.59 4.64 -6.47
C ASP A 18 -4.59 4.82 -5.33
N TRP A 19 -5.37 5.89 -5.46
CA TRP A 19 -6.42 6.29 -4.55
C TRP A 19 -7.71 6.48 -5.32
N ASN A 20 -8.81 6.02 -4.73
CA ASN A 20 -10.14 6.30 -5.27
C ASN A 20 -10.59 7.73 -4.94
N GLY A 21 -11.68 8.18 -5.55
CA GLY A 21 -12.26 9.50 -5.30
C GLY A 21 -12.76 9.73 -3.87
N ARG A 22 -12.80 8.68 -3.02
CA ARG A 22 -13.16 8.76 -1.60
C ARG A 22 -11.94 8.86 -0.68
N GLY A 23 -10.72 8.91 -1.25
CA GLY A 23 -9.48 8.96 -0.47
C GLY A 23 -9.11 7.61 0.17
N MET A 24 -9.57 6.49 -0.41
CA MET A 24 -9.17 5.15 0.02
C MET A 24 -8.19 4.53 -0.98
N LYS A 25 -7.25 3.72 -0.45
CA LYS A 25 -6.30 2.92 -1.24
C LYS A 25 -7.06 2.05 -2.23
N HIS A 26 -6.73 2.14 -3.51
CA HIS A 26 -7.44 1.43 -4.56
C HIS A 26 -6.57 1.27 -5.80
N GLY A 27 -6.63 0.15 -6.50
CA GLY A 27 -5.79 -0.11 -7.66
C GLY A 27 -4.43 -0.67 -7.25
N ALA A 28 -3.38 -0.40 -8.01
CA ALA A 28 -2.04 -0.87 -7.67
C ALA A 28 -1.42 0.02 -6.58
N GLY A 29 -0.71 -0.59 -5.65
CA GLY A 29 0.00 0.14 -4.61
C GLY A 29 1.09 -0.66 -3.93
N SER A 30 1.93 0.09 -3.23
CA SER A 30 3.07 -0.36 -2.45
C SER A 30 2.91 0.17 -1.03
N MET A 31 2.81 -0.71 -0.04
CA MET A 31 2.78 -0.37 1.38
C MET A 31 4.07 -0.85 2.02
N VAL A 32 4.73 0.01 2.78
CA VAL A 32 5.87 -0.34 3.61
C VAL A 32 5.47 -0.04 5.04
N ILE A 33 5.31 -1.05 5.88
CA ILE A 33 5.03 -0.84 7.30
C ILE A 33 6.31 -0.46 8.04
N SER A 34 6.16 0.11 9.23
CA SER A 34 7.26 0.57 10.09
C SER A 34 8.29 -0.51 10.40
N ASP A 35 7.84 -1.76 10.48
CA ASP A 35 8.66 -2.96 10.67
C ASP A 35 9.63 -3.22 9.49
N GLY A 36 9.44 -2.56 8.33
CA GLY A 36 10.23 -2.75 7.12
C GLY A 36 9.60 -3.70 6.11
N THR A 37 8.53 -4.38 6.49
CA THR A 37 7.76 -5.26 5.59
C THR A 37 7.12 -4.43 4.47
N ARG A 38 7.36 -4.84 3.23
CA ARG A 38 6.81 -4.23 2.03
C ARG A 38 5.77 -5.14 1.40
N TYR A 39 4.59 -4.61 1.12
CA TYR A 39 3.56 -5.24 0.33
C TYR A 39 3.38 -4.48 -0.98
N ASP A 40 3.54 -5.15 -2.12
CA ASP A 40 3.32 -4.60 -3.44
C ASP A 40 2.20 -5.38 -4.12
N GLY A 41 1.06 -4.75 -4.40
CA GLY A 41 -0.08 -5.46 -4.95
C GLY A 41 -1.30 -4.60 -5.18
N GLY A 42 -2.42 -5.28 -5.41
CA GLY A 42 -3.71 -4.61 -5.54
C GLY A 42 -4.27 -4.16 -4.19
N PHE A 43 -5.03 -3.06 -4.24
CA PHE A 43 -5.79 -2.50 -3.15
C PHE A 43 -7.23 -2.25 -3.62
N GLN A 44 -8.19 -2.49 -2.74
CA GLN A 44 -9.58 -2.16 -2.98
C GLN A 44 -10.25 -1.71 -1.68
N ASN A 45 -10.83 -0.49 -1.70
CA ASN A 45 -11.50 0.11 -0.55
C ASN A 45 -10.63 0.16 0.73
N GLY A 46 -9.32 0.42 0.58
CA GLY A 46 -8.40 0.51 1.70
C GLY A 46 -7.75 -0.82 2.11
N LEU A 47 -8.23 -1.95 1.58
CA LEU A 47 -7.76 -3.29 1.90
C LEU A 47 -6.87 -3.84 0.79
N CYS A 48 -5.88 -4.65 1.14
CA CYS A 48 -5.11 -5.43 0.17
C CYS A 48 -6.08 -6.38 -0.57
N SER A 49 -6.03 -6.38 -1.89
CA SER A 49 -6.92 -7.18 -2.73
C SER A 49 -6.22 -7.69 -3.98
N GLY A 50 -6.57 -8.89 -4.42
CA GLY A 50 -5.97 -9.53 -5.58
C GLY A 50 -4.56 -10.07 -5.28
N LEU A 51 -3.74 -10.13 -6.33
CA LEU A 51 -2.38 -10.62 -6.23
C LEU A 51 -1.47 -9.51 -5.68
N GLY A 52 -0.61 -9.90 -4.75
CA GLY A 52 0.42 -9.03 -4.20
C GLY A 52 1.61 -9.86 -3.76
N VAL A 53 2.76 -9.21 -3.71
CA VAL A 53 4.01 -9.72 -3.19
C VAL A 53 4.25 -9.06 -1.85
N ILE A 54 4.34 -9.86 -0.79
CA ILE A 54 4.82 -9.40 0.50
C ILE A 54 6.31 -9.77 0.61
N SER A 55 7.12 -8.80 0.98
CA SER A 55 8.55 -8.93 1.22
C SER A 55 8.81 -8.54 2.66
N PHE A 56 9.24 -9.52 3.45
CA PHE A 56 9.64 -9.30 4.82
C PHE A 56 11.11 -8.85 4.85
N PRO A 57 11.47 -7.90 5.72
CA PRO A 57 12.85 -7.44 5.87
C PRO A 57 13.75 -8.56 6.40
N ASP A 58 13.15 -9.54 7.10
CA ASP A 58 13.83 -10.70 7.68
C ASP A 58 14.15 -11.80 6.65
N GLY A 59 13.76 -11.61 5.37
CA GLY A 59 14.13 -12.51 4.28
C GLY A 59 13.55 -13.94 4.35
N ALA A 60 12.59 -14.18 5.25
CA ALA A 60 11.96 -15.48 5.49
C ALA A 60 11.13 -16.00 4.31
#